data_AF-A0A421J3B6-F1
#
_entry.id   AF-A0A421J3B6-F1
#
_cell.length_a   1.000
_cell.length_b   1.000
_cell.length_c   1.000
_cell.angle_alpha   90.00
_cell.angle_beta   90.00
_cell.angle_gamma   90.00
#
_symmetry.space_group_name_H-M   'P 1'
#
loop_
_entity.id
_entity.type
_entity.pdbx_description
1 polymer ?
#
loop_
_entity_poly.entity_id
_entity_poly.type
_entity_poly.pdbx_seq_one_letter_code
_entity_poly.pdbx_strand_id
1 'polypeptide(L)'
;MRYHAAEASLKKYADNYFRYHIAARMSAHPCPVNEHEVKFIYDNLQKIAPIEYFRISKGSMGNPYGTQLKVVFSSGVVQLNPYEDMSDIPLPDEFASVPSTDSQYAEVLQFQQSQICHKLHSICAIPRHSYIQSLSGYFKGTATLPYKYQLIRNQSQFNNFSVSHSSIEQPFCIISAGEKTKLDPKNCEAFKASIRHNFAKFHKLQFAIDVGSDSVRQLTS
;
A
#
# COMPACT_ATOMS: atom_id res chain seq x y z
N MET A 1 21.20 17.66 31.70
CA MET A 1 21.68 16.29 31.45
C MET A 1 20.57 15.24 31.35
N ARG A 2 19.57 15.17 32.25
CA ARG A 2 18.50 14.14 32.19
C ARG A 2 17.60 14.21 30.93
N TYR A 3 17.34 15.40 30.40
CA TYR A 3 16.52 15.59 29.20
C TYR A 3 17.14 14.98 27.93
N HIS A 4 18.45 15.13 27.73
CA HIS A 4 19.13 14.56 26.55
C HIS A 4 19.19 13.03 26.57
N ALA A 5 19.26 12.41 27.75
CA ALA A 5 19.23 10.96 27.88
C ALA A 5 17.83 10.37 27.55
N ALA A 6 16.76 11.05 27.98
CA ALA A 6 15.39 10.66 27.66
C ALA A 6 15.09 10.80 26.15
N GLU A 7 15.52 11.90 25.55
CA GLU A 7 15.36 12.16 24.11
C GLU A 7 16.12 11.13 23.25
N ALA A 8 17.37 10.82 23.62
CA ALA A 8 18.15 9.79 22.94
C ALA A 8 17.50 8.39 23.05
N SER A 9 16.89 8.08 24.21
CA SER A 9 16.19 6.81 24.44
C SER A 9 14.91 6.70 23.61
N LEU A 10 14.12 7.78 23.52
CA LEU A 10 12.94 7.85 22.67
C LEU A 10 13.28 7.75 21.19
N LYS A 11 14.36 8.40 20.76
CA LYS A 11 14.85 8.32 19.38
C LYS A 11 15.23 6.88 19.02
N LYS A 12 16.04 6.22 19.88
CA LYS A 12 16.42 4.82 19.69
C LYS A 12 15.21 3.88 19.66
N TYR A 13 14.23 4.13 20.52
CA TYR A 13 12.97 3.39 20.53
C TYR A 13 12.22 3.55 19.20
N ALA A 14 12.01 4.78 18.75
CA ALA A 14 11.33 5.05 17.48
C ALA A 14 12.09 4.45 16.28
N ASP A 15 13.42 4.50 16.30
CA ASP A 15 14.25 3.91 15.24
C ASP A 15 14.09 2.39 15.16
N ASN A 16 14.03 1.70 16.31
CA ASN A 16 13.78 0.25 16.36
C ASN A 16 12.34 -0.09 15.96
N TYR A 17 11.37 0.67 16.48
CA TYR A 17 9.95 0.45 16.22
C TYR A 17 9.62 0.59 14.73
N PHE A 18 10.07 1.69 14.10
CA PHE A 18 9.78 1.97 12.68
C PHE A 18 10.75 1.31 11.69
N ARG A 19 11.69 0.48 12.16
CA ARG A 19 12.74 -0.12 11.31
C ARG A 19 12.17 -0.90 10.12
N TYR A 20 11.07 -1.60 10.34
CA TYR A 20 10.45 -2.46 9.33
C TYR A 20 9.16 -1.87 8.77
N HIS A 21 8.86 -0.61 9.07
CA HIS A 21 7.70 0.09 8.53
C HIS A 21 7.95 0.56 7.10
N ILE A 22 6.85 0.74 6.39
CA ILE A 22 6.83 1.15 5.00
C ILE A 22 6.14 2.51 4.95
N ALA A 23 6.88 3.52 4.54
CA ALA A 23 6.38 4.86 4.32
C ALA A 23 6.02 5.02 2.84
N ALA A 24 4.72 5.19 2.54
CA ALA A 24 4.23 5.32 1.18
C ALA A 24 3.57 6.69 0.95
N ARG A 25 4.02 7.40 -0.09
CA ARG A 25 3.26 8.49 -0.71
C ARG A 25 2.50 7.92 -1.89
N MET A 26 1.17 7.98 -1.83
CA MET A 26 0.29 7.49 -2.88
C MET A 26 -0.38 8.66 -3.60
N SER A 27 -0.40 8.63 -4.92
CA SER A 27 -1.22 9.53 -5.74
C SER A 27 -2.45 8.79 -6.28
N ALA A 28 -3.65 9.30 -6.03
CA ALA A 28 -4.90 8.81 -6.57
C ALA A 28 -5.46 9.79 -7.61
N HIS A 29 -5.61 9.32 -8.87
CA HIS A 29 -6.08 10.12 -9.99
C HIS A 29 -7.31 9.50 -10.69
N PRO A 30 -8.46 10.20 -10.75
CA PRO A 30 -8.72 11.52 -10.15
C PRO A 30 -8.68 11.46 -8.62
N CYS A 31 -8.63 12.62 -7.94
CA CYS A 31 -8.72 12.62 -6.48
C CYS A 31 -10.05 12.02 -6.00
N PRO A 32 -10.08 11.43 -4.79
CA PRO A 32 -11.32 11.08 -4.13
C PRO A 32 -12.25 12.28 -4.03
N VAL A 33 -13.57 12.09 -4.13
CA VAL A 33 -14.54 13.20 -4.11
C VAL A 33 -15.42 13.24 -2.86
N ASN A 34 -15.40 12.19 -2.05
CA ASN A 34 -16.16 12.09 -0.81
C ASN A 34 -15.47 11.17 0.20
N GLU A 35 -15.94 11.18 1.44
CA GLU A 35 -15.39 10.37 2.52
C GLU A 35 -15.52 8.86 2.28
N HIS A 36 -16.54 8.42 1.55
CA HIS A 36 -16.71 7.00 1.23
C HIS A 36 -15.63 6.49 0.27
N GLU A 37 -15.18 7.30 -0.69
CA GLU A 37 -14.04 6.96 -1.54
C GLU A 37 -12.74 6.88 -0.72
N VAL A 38 -12.52 7.83 0.19
CA VAL A 38 -11.34 7.82 1.07
C VAL A 38 -11.36 6.60 1.99
N LYS A 39 -12.51 6.30 2.61
CA LYS A 39 -12.70 5.13 3.47
C LYS A 39 -12.52 3.84 2.68
N PHE A 40 -13.07 3.74 1.47
CA PHE A 40 -12.91 2.56 0.62
C PHE A 40 -11.43 2.32 0.26
N ILE A 41 -10.67 3.38 -0.01
CA ILE A 41 -9.22 3.28 -0.22
C ILE A 41 -8.52 2.81 1.06
N TYR A 42 -8.80 3.43 2.21
CA TYR A 42 -8.22 3.05 3.51
C TYR A 42 -8.49 1.58 3.86
N ASP A 43 -9.76 1.17 3.83
CA ASP A 43 -10.19 -0.18 4.20
C ASP A 43 -9.51 -1.24 3.32
N ASN A 44 -9.30 -0.95 2.04
CA ASN A 44 -8.62 -1.89 1.13
C ASN A 44 -7.10 -1.86 1.27
N LEU A 45 -6.49 -0.71 1.55
CA LEU A 45 -5.06 -0.67 1.89
C LEU A 45 -4.79 -1.42 3.21
N GLN A 46 -5.71 -1.37 4.18
CA GLN A 46 -5.58 -2.07 5.45
C GLN A 46 -5.61 -3.60 5.29
N LYS A 47 -6.21 -4.12 4.21
CA LYS A 47 -6.13 -5.55 3.83
C LYS A 47 -4.77 -5.96 3.28
N ILE A 48 -3.91 -5.02 2.91
CA ILE A 48 -2.55 -5.31 2.44
C ILE A 48 -1.63 -5.54 3.64
N ALA A 49 -1.67 -4.61 4.60
CA ALA A 49 -0.89 -4.63 5.83
C ALA A 49 -1.51 -3.66 6.85
N PRO A 50 -1.25 -3.82 8.16
CA PRO A 50 -1.71 -2.88 9.18
C PRO A 50 -1.25 -1.46 8.88
N ILE A 51 -2.16 -0.49 8.99
CA ILE A 51 -1.89 0.93 8.77
C ILE A 51 -1.81 1.64 10.11
N GLU A 52 -0.66 2.27 10.39
CA GLU A 52 -0.46 3.05 11.62
C GLU A 52 -0.67 4.55 11.41
N TYR A 53 -0.50 5.02 10.18
CA TYR A 53 -0.72 6.40 9.81
C TYR A 53 -1.38 6.47 8.45
N PHE A 54 -2.44 7.26 8.34
CA PHE A 54 -3.12 7.52 7.07
C PHE A 54 -3.55 8.98 7.04
N ARG A 55 -3.14 9.69 5.99
CA ARG A 55 -3.52 11.09 5.81
C ARG A 55 -3.68 11.41 4.33
N ILE A 56 -4.84 11.93 3.96
CA ILE A 56 -5.08 12.51 2.64
C ILE A 56 -4.74 14.01 2.66
N SER A 57 -4.18 14.51 1.56
CA SER A 57 -3.94 15.94 1.40
C SER A 57 -5.27 16.68 1.24
N LYS A 58 -5.30 17.95 1.66
CA LYS A 58 -6.46 18.81 1.43
C LYS A 58 -6.56 19.13 -0.06
N GLY A 59 -7.78 19.09 -0.58
CA GLY A 59 -8.08 19.52 -1.95
C GLY A 59 -8.24 21.04 -2.05
N SER A 60 -8.61 21.51 -3.22
CA SER A 60 -8.93 22.92 -3.52
C SER A 60 -10.44 23.12 -3.62
N MET A 61 -10.87 24.39 -3.67
CA MET A 61 -12.28 24.84 -3.75
C MET A 61 -13.19 23.87 -4.52
N GLY A 62 -14.16 23.26 -3.82
CA GLY A 62 -15.15 22.33 -4.38
C GLY A 62 -14.89 20.84 -4.11
N ASN A 63 -13.66 20.43 -3.78
CA ASN A 63 -13.36 19.06 -3.33
C ASN A 63 -12.45 19.11 -2.08
N PRO A 64 -12.91 18.60 -0.92
CA PRO A 64 -12.09 18.62 0.29
C PRO A 64 -10.84 17.73 0.22
N TYR A 65 -10.76 16.81 -0.74
CA TYR A 65 -9.70 15.81 -0.86
C TYR A 65 -8.78 16.09 -2.06
N GLY A 66 -7.47 16.07 -1.80
CA GLY A 66 -6.44 16.15 -2.81
C GLY A 66 -6.11 14.79 -3.40
N THR A 67 -5.15 14.76 -4.34
CA THR A 67 -4.70 13.54 -4.99
C THR A 67 -3.66 12.77 -4.18
N GLN A 68 -3.03 13.41 -3.19
CA GLN A 68 -1.91 12.82 -2.46
C GLN A 68 -2.37 12.22 -1.14
N LEU A 69 -1.89 11.02 -0.83
CA LEU A 69 -2.08 10.35 0.44
C LEU A 69 -0.73 9.92 1.00
N LYS A 70 -0.58 10.03 2.32
CA LYS A 70 0.55 9.53 3.09
C LYS A 70 0.06 8.34 3.90
N VAL A 71 0.73 7.20 3.78
CA VAL A 71 0.38 5.97 4.51
C VAL A 71 1.63 5.36 5.11
N VAL A 72 1.56 4.94 6.38
CA VAL A 72 2.60 4.13 7.01
C VAL A 72 2.02 2.76 7.30
N PHE A 73 2.62 1.73 6.70
CA PHE A 73 2.29 0.33 6.97
C PHE A 73 3.29 -0.25 7.95
N SER A 74 2.80 -1.11 8.86
CA SER A 74 3.63 -2.02 9.62
C SER A 74 3.78 -3.34 8.84
N SER A 75 4.98 -3.94 8.85
CA SER A 75 5.20 -5.28 8.26
C SER A 75 4.75 -6.42 9.18
N GLY A 76 4.46 -6.14 10.46
CA GLY A 76 4.14 -7.08 11.56
C GLY A 76 4.93 -6.67 12.81
N VAL A 77 4.48 -6.80 14.07
CA VAL A 77 3.23 -7.26 14.70
C VAL A 77 2.59 -6.06 15.44
N VAL A 78 1.26 -5.98 15.47
CA VAL A 78 0.44 -4.90 16.09
C VAL A 78 0.52 -4.86 17.63
N GLN A 79 1.42 -5.62 18.26
CA GLN A 79 1.64 -5.60 19.70
C GLN A 79 3.14 -5.70 20.00
N LEU A 80 3.85 -4.59 19.86
CA LEU A 80 5.11 -4.38 20.57
C LEU A 80 4.79 -3.60 21.84
N ASN A 81 4.27 -4.29 22.85
CA ASN A 81 4.40 -3.79 24.22
C ASN A 81 5.84 -4.15 24.64
N PRO A 82 6.73 -3.18 24.93
CA PRO A 82 8.15 -3.43 25.22
C PRO A 82 8.41 -4.17 26.56
N TYR A 83 7.35 -4.66 27.20
CA TYR A 83 7.38 -5.44 28.44
C TYR A 83 6.97 -6.90 28.24
N GLU A 84 6.53 -7.30 27.05
CA GLU A 84 6.26 -8.70 26.73
C GLU A 84 7.54 -9.33 26.15
N ASP A 85 7.93 -10.44 26.76
CA ASP A 85 9.03 -11.29 26.33
C ASP A 85 8.76 -11.73 24.89
N MET A 86 9.73 -11.53 23.99
CA MET A 86 9.61 -11.82 22.56
C MET A 86 9.36 -13.31 22.26
N SER A 87 9.46 -14.16 23.28
CA SER A 87 9.21 -15.59 23.24
C SER A 87 7.72 -15.99 23.20
N ASP A 88 6.78 -15.10 23.56
CA ASP A 88 5.36 -15.41 23.70
C ASP A 88 4.45 -14.83 22.60
N ILE A 89 5.03 -14.30 21.50
CA ILE A 89 4.25 -13.70 20.42
C ILE A 89 3.57 -14.81 19.59
N PRO A 90 2.23 -14.85 19.51
CA PRO A 90 1.55 -15.79 18.64
C PRO A 90 1.79 -15.39 17.19
N LEU A 91 2.66 -16.15 16.52
CA LEU A 91 2.81 -16.09 15.07
C LEU A 91 1.50 -16.56 14.42
N PRO A 92 1.06 -15.95 13.29
CA PRO A 92 -0.01 -16.52 12.48
C PRO A 92 0.33 -17.98 12.15
N ASP A 93 -0.67 -18.87 12.13
CA ASP A 93 -0.49 -20.34 12.02
C ASP A 93 0.42 -20.77 10.86
N GLU A 94 0.50 -19.96 9.80
CA GLU A 94 1.40 -20.13 8.65
C GLU A 94 2.90 -20.07 9.00
N PHE A 95 3.26 -19.58 10.18
CA PHE A 95 4.62 -19.36 10.67
C PHE A 95 4.90 -19.97 12.04
N ALA A 96 3.96 -20.71 12.62
CA ALA A 96 4.09 -21.34 13.94
C ALA A 96 5.25 -22.35 14.05
N SER A 97 5.87 -22.75 12.93
CA SER A 97 7.00 -23.67 12.87
C SER A 97 8.39 -23.00 12.81
N VAL A 98 8.48 -21.66 12.95
CA VAL A 98 9.76 -20.94 12.84
C VAL A 98 10.38 -20.75 14.24
N PRO A 99 11.62 -21.23 14.51
CA PRO A 99 12.27 -21.08 15.82
C PRO A 99 12.51 -19.61 16.21
N SER A 100 12.40 -19.33 17.50
CA SER A 100 12.53 -18.02 18.13
C SER A 100 14.01 -17.60 18.31
N THR A 101 14.62 -17.01 17.28
CA THR A 101 15.85 -16.20 17.43
C THR A 101 15.65 -14.81 16.83
N ASP A 102 16.21 -13.78 17.48
CA ASP A 102 16.08 -12.36 17.05
C ASP A 102 16.49 -12.14 15.59
N SER A 103 17.46 -12.90 15.08
CA SER A 103 17.91 -12.82 13.68
C SER A 103 16.90 -13.39 12.70
N GLN A 104 16.24 -14.50 13.03
CA GLN A 104 15.22 -15.11 12.17
C GLN A 104 13.94 -14.26 12.13
N TYR A 105 13.57 -13.62 13.24
CA TYR A 105 12.46 -12.67 13.27
C TYR A 105 12.73 -11.42 12.40
N ALA A 106 13.95 -10.87 12.46
CA ALA A 106 14.36 -9.76 11.60
C ALA A 106 14.30 -10.10 10.10
N GLU A 107 14.69 -11.33 9.73
CA GLU A 107 14.59 -11.84 8.36
C GLU A 107 13.13 -11.96 7.90
N VAL A 108 12.23 -12.45 8.78
CA VAL A 108 10.79 -12.52 8.50
C VAL A 108 10.20 -11.14 8.28
N LEU A 109 10.47 -10.17 9.16
CA LEU A 109 9.96 -8.80 9.00
C LEU A 109 10.50 -8.13 7.73
N GLN A 110 11.77 -8.36 7.40
CA GLN A 110 12.36 -7.85 6.16
C GLN A 110 11.73 -8.49 4.92
N PHE A 111 11.47 -9.80 4.97
CA PHE A 111 10.77 -10.51 3.89
C PHE A 111 9.33 -9.98 3.72
N GLN A 112 8.58 -9.83 4.81
CA GLN A 112 7.22 -9.27 4.81
C GLN A 112 7.21 -7.84 4.26
N GLN A 113 8.15 -7.00 4.71
CA GLN A 113 8.33 -5.66 4.19
C GLN A 113 8.53 -5.67 2.66
N SER A 114 9.39 -6.57 2.16
CA SER A 114 9.64 -6.73 0.72
C SER A 114 8.37 -7.16 -0.05
N GLN A 115 7.60 -8.12 0.49
CA GLN A 115 6.34 -8.58 -0.11
C GLN A 115 5.31 -7.46 -0.19
N ILE A 116 5.15 -6.68 0.87
CA ILE A 116 4.22 -5.54 0.90
C ILE A 116 4.67 -4.48 -0.12
N CYS A 117 5.95 -4.10 -0.14
CA CYS A 117 6.48 -3.17 -1.12
C CYS A 117 6.24 -3.65 -2.57
N HIS A 118 6.49 -4.93 -2.85
CA HIS A 118 6.25 -5.51 -4.16
C HIS A 118 4.76 -5.44 -4.54
N LYS A 119 3.88 -5.82 -3.61
CA LYS A 119 2.42 -5.76 -3.81
C LYS A 119 1.95 -4.32 -4.06
N LEU A 120 2.42 -3.34 -3.27
CA LEU A 120 2.07 -1.93 -3.47
C LEU A 120 2.54 -1.40 -4.84
N HIS A 121 3.76 -1.75 -5.28
CA HIS A 121 4.23 -1.38 -6.62
C HIS A 121 3.40 -2.01 -7.74
N SER A 122 2.88 -3.23 -7.54
CA SER A 122 2.02 -3.90 -8.53
C SER A 122 0.62 -3.30 -8.64
N ILE A 123 0.13 -2.55 -7.64
CA ILE A 123 -1.21 -1.95 -7.68
C ILE A 123 -1.27 -0.83 -8.72
N CYS A 124 -2.15 -0.98 -9.71
CA CYS A 124 -2.38 0.03 -10.75
C CYS A 124 -3.55 0.96 -10.41
N ALA A 125 -4.65 0.41 -9.90
CA ALA A 125 -5.88 1.15 -9.75
C ALA A 125 -6.81 0.54 -8.69
N ILE A 126 -7.81 1.30 -8.28
CA ILE A 126 -8.93 0.86 -7.46
C ILE A 126 -10.22 1.50 -8.00
N PRO A 127 -11.36 0.80 -8.01
CA PRO A 127 -12.62 1.41 -8.40
C PRO A 127 -12.96 2.61 -7.54
N ARG A 128 -13.61 3.59 -8.17
CA ARG A 128 -14.19 4.72 -7.46
C ARG A 128 -15.42 4.24 -6.71
N HIS A 129 -15.48 4.45 -5.40
CA HIS A 129 -16.66 4.09 -4.60
C HIS A 129 -17.95 4.68 -5.18
N SER A 130 -17.89 5.94 -5.63
CA SER A 130 -19.03 6.62 -6.27
C SER A 130 -19.57 5.91 -7.52
N TYR A 131 -18.72 5.13 -8.21
CA TYR A 131 -19.10 4.34 -9.38
C TYR A 131 -19.63 2.95 -8.97
N ILE A 132 -18.94 2.25 -8.06
CA ILE A 132 -19.32 0.87 -7.70
C ILE A 132 -20.57 0.80 -6.81
N GLN A 133 -20.93 1.87 -6.10
CA GLN A 133 -22.17 1.92 -5.31
C GLN A 133 -23.43 1.73 -6.16
N SER A 134 -23.40 2.16 -7.43
CA SER A 134 -24.52 2.00 -8.36
C SER A 134 -24.42 0.71 -9.20
N LEU A 135 -23.30 -0.01 -9.10
CA LEU A 135 -23.09 -1.25 -9.84
C LEU A 135 -23.72 -2.42 -9.06
N SER A 136 -24.94 -2.80 -9.46
CA SER A 136 -25.64 -3.94 -8.88
C SER A 136 -24.76 -5.19 -8.93
N GLY A 137 -24.44 -5.76 -7.76
CA GLY A 137 -23.70 -7.01 -7.65
C GLY A 137 -22.23 -6.87 -7.26
N TYR A 138 -21.60 -5.70 -7.37
CA TYR A 138 -20.18 -5.53 -6.99
C TYR A 138 -19.96 -5.86 -5.51
N PHE A 139 -20.69 -5.16 -4.62
CA PHE A 139 -20.64 -5.41 -3.18
C PHE A 139 -21.24 -6.76 -2.75
N LYS A 140 -21.95 -7.46 -3.65
CA LYS A 140 -22.49 -8.80 -3.41
C LYS A 140 -21.53 -9.92 -3.86
N GLY A 141 -20.37 -9.57 -4.43
CA GLY A 141 -19.42 -10.55 -5.00
C GLY A 141 -19.88 -11.21 -6.30
N THR A 142 -20.98 -10.74 -6.89
CA THR A 142 -21.55 -11.34 -8.12
C THR A 142 -21.12 -10.62 -9.39
N ALA A 143 -20.33 -9.55 -9.29
CA ALA A 143 -19.85 -8.77 -10.42
C ALA A 143 -18.39 -8.38 -10.27
N THR A 144 -17.63 -8.55 -11.35
CA THR A 144 -16.27 -8.01 -11.49
C THR A 144 -16.29 -6.76 -12.37
N LEU A 145 -15.47 -5.77 -12.05
CA LEU A 145 -15.30 -4.56 -12.85
C LEU A 145 -14.01 -4.63 -13.68
N PRO A 146 -14.10 -4.69 -15.03
CA PRO A 146 -12.90 -4.73 -15.87
C PRO A 146 -12.16 -3.40 -15.87
N TYR A 147 -10.84 -3.45 -15.67
CA TYR A 147 -9.97 -2.30 -15.86
C TYR A 147 -9.58 -2.15 -17.33
N LYS A 148 -10.42 -1.47 -18.11
CA LYS A 148 -10.13 -1.20 -19.52
C LYS A 148 -9.15 -0.04 -19.64
N TYR A 149 -8.02 -0.29 -20.32
CA TYR A 149 -6.98 0.71 -20.57
C TYR A 149 -6.48 0.68 -22.01
N GLN A 150 -5.80 1.75 -22.40
CA GLN A 150 -5.03 1.87 -23.63
C GLN A 150 -3.62 2.36 -23.29
N LEU A 151 -2.62 1.86 -24.00
CA LEU A 151 -1.27 2.38 -23.91
C LEU A 151 -1.15 3.65 -24.76
N ILE A 152 -0.47 4.66 -24.21
CA ILE A 152 -0.04 5.84 -24.97
C ILE A 152 0.95 5.39 -26.05
N ARG A 153 0.97 6.04 -27.21
CA ARG A 153 1.65 5.60 -28.47
C ARG A 153 3.01 4.92 -28.26
N ASN A 154 3.24 3.84 -29.03
CA ASN A 154 4.51 3.10 -29.21
C ASN A 154 5.19 2.62 -27.90
N GLN A 155 4.47 1.84 -27.10
CA GLN A 155 4.99 1.25 -25.87
C GLN A 155 5.06 -0.28 -25.96
N SER A 156 5.67 -0.79 -27.04
CA SER A 156 5.74 -2.23 -27.34
C SER A 156 6.44 -3.04 -26.25
N GLN A 157 7.32 -2.41 -25.45
CA GLN A 157 7.95 -3.05 -24.30
C GLN A 157 6.95 -3.48 -23.22
N PHE A 158 5.72 -2.95 -23.24
CA PHE A 158 4.66 -3.32 -22.30
C PHE A 158 3.62 -4.29 -22.87
N ASN A 159 3.86 -4.87 -24.05
CA ASN A 159 2.92 -5.83 -24.66
C ASN A 159 2.68 -7.09 -23.82
N ASN A 160 3.64 -7.46 -22.96
CA ASN A 160 3.53 -8.61 -22.06
C ASN A 160 2.94 -8.26 -20.70
N PHE A 161 2.53 -7.00 -20.49
CA PHE A 161 1.92 -6.56 -19.24
C PHE A 161 0.40 -6.62 -19.35
N SER A 162 -0.23 -7.05 -18.27
CA SER A 162 -1.69 -7.04 -18.14
C SER A 162 -2.12 -6.48 -16.79
N VAL A 163 -3.38 -6.08 -16.68
CA VAL A 163 -3.95 -5.59 -15.42
C VAL A 163 -5.18 -6.41 -15.09
N SER A 164 -5.26 -6.92 -13.86
CA SER A 164 -6.39 -7.72 -13.39
C SER A 164 -7.70 -6.92 -13.37
N HIS A 165 -8.82 -7.65 -13.39
CA HIS A 165 -10.12 -7.07 -13.05
C HIS A 165 -10.21 -6.82 -11.54
N SER A 166 -11.17 -5.99 -11.16
CA SER A 166 -11.48 -5.68 -9.77
C SER A 166 -12.73 -6.42 -9.30
N SER A 167 -12.70 -6.98 -8.09
CA SER A 167 -13.85 -7.60 -7.41
C SER A 167 -13.92 -7.11 -5.96
N ILE A 168 -14.92 -7.55 -5.18
CA ILE A 168 -14.99 -7.17 -3.75
C ILE A 168 -13.89 -7.83 -2.91
N GLU A 169 -13.48 -9.05 -3.28
CA GLU A 169 -12.39 -9.81 -2.66
C GLU A 169 -11.02 -9.26 -3.08
N GLN A 170 -10.89 -8.84 -4.34
CA GLN A 170 -9.68 -8.19 -4.87
C GLN A 170 -10.01 -6.82 -5.50
N PRO A 171 -10.19 -5.75 -4.68
CA PRO A 171 -10.58 -4.44 -5.20
C PRO A 171 -9.49 -3.75 -6.00
N PHE A 172 -8.22 -4.02 -5.74
CA PHE A 172 -7.13 -3.46 -6.51
C PHE A 172 -6.98 -4.17 -7.87
N CYS A 173 -6.83 -3.36 -8.92
CA CYS A 173 -6.38 -3.83 -10.21
C CYS A 173 -4.85 -3.98 -10.16
N ILE A 174 -4.36 -5.21 -10.31
CA ILE A 174 -2.95 -5.57 -10.13
C ILE A 174 -2.28 -5.75 -11.48
N ILE A 175 -1.08 -5.18 -11.63
CA ILE A 175 -0.22 -5.38 -12.79
C ILE A 175 0.41 -6.76 -12.69
N SER A 176 0.36 -7.49 -13.78
CA SER A 176 1.15 -8.71 -13.98
C SER A 176 1.94 -8.59 -15.27
N ALA A 177 3.03 -9.35 -15.36
CA ALA A 177 3.84 -9.46 -16.55
C ALA A 177 3.96 -10.93 -16.95
N GLY A 178 4.09 -11.22 -18.25
CA GLY A 178 4.33 -12.57 -18.74
C GLY A 178 5.63 -13.17 -18.19
N GLU A 179 5.74 -14.50 -18.23
CA GLU A 179 6.81 -15.30 -17.58
C GLU A 179 8.25 -14.80 -17.82
N LYS A 180 8.50 -14.20 -18.99
CA LYS A 180 9.85 -13.72 -19.39
C LYS A 180 10.18 -12.32 -18.90
N THR A 181 9.26 -11.63 -18.23
CA THR A 181 9.42 -10.24 -17.81
C THR A 181 9.32 -10.15 -16.30
N LYS A 182 10.40 -9.72 -15.65
CA LYS A 182 10.40 -9.50 -14.21
C LYS A 182 9.56 -8.25 -13.88
N LEU A 183 8.61 -8.42 -12.97
CA LEU A 183 7.86 -7.32 -12.41
C LEU A 183 8.74 -6.63 -11.35
N ASP A 184 9.35 -5.51 -11.72
CA ASP A 184 10.08 -4.65 -10.80
C ASP A 184 9.38 -3.28 -10.64
N PRO A 185 9.68 -2.53 -9.56
CA PRO A 185 9.04 -1.24 -9.29
C PRO A 185 9.14 -0.24 -10.44
N LYS A 186 10.30 -0.16 -11.12
CA LYS A 186 10.54 0.82 -12.18
C LYS A 186 9.68 0.51 -13.41
N ASN A 187 9.59 -0.77 -13.78
CA ASN A 187 8.73 -1.22 -14.88
C ASN A 187 7.25 -1.02 -14.55
N CYS A 188 6.84 -1.28 -13.29
CA CYS A 188 5.47 -1.00 -12.85
C CYS A 188 5.11 0.48 -13.00
N GLU A 189 5.96 1.38 -12.50
CA GLU A 189 5.68 2.82 -12.57
C GLU A 189 5.70 3.34 -14.02
N ALA A 190 6.63 2.87 -14.85
CA ALA A 190 6.67 3.21 -16.27
C ALA A 190 5.41 2.69 -17.02
N PHE A 191 4.98 1.47 -16.72
CA PHE A 191 3.75 0.91 -17.28
C PHE A 191 2.52 1.71 -16.84
N LYS A 192 2.39 2.01 -15.54
CA LYS A 192 1.32 2.89 -15.04
C LYS A 192 1.34 4.21 -15.77
N ALA A 193 2.48 4.91 -15.88
CA ALA A 193 2.58 6.18 -16.58
C ALA A 193 2.10 6.09 -18.05
N SER A 194 2.32 4.96 -18.70
CA SER A 194 1.91 4.70 -20.09
C SER A 194 0.41 4.41 -20.28
N ILE A 195 -0.34 4.15 -19.21
CA ILE A 195 -1.77 3.80 -19.26
C ILE A 195 -2.67 5.03 -19.27
N ARG A 196 -3.58 5.08 -20.25
CA ARG A 196 -4.83 5.86 -20.21
C ARG A 196 -6.02 4.94 -19.90
N HIS A 197 -6.83 5.31 -18.92
CA HIS A 197 -8.01 4.54 -18.51
C HIS A 197 -9.24 5.43 -18.32
N ASN A 198 -10.37 4.82 -17.97
CA ASN A 198 -11.60 5.54 -17.66
C ASN A 198 -11.60 6.08 -16.22
N PHE A 199 -11.31 7.38 -16.07
CA PHE A 199 -11.27 8.10 -14.80
C PHE A 199 -12.63 8.24 -14.10
N ALA A 200 -13.76 7.99 -14.79
CA ALA A 200 -15.06 7.94 -14.14
C ALA A 200 -15.23 6.67 -13.29
N LYS A 201 -14.51 5.58 -13.63
CA LYS A 201 -14.67 4.27 -13.00
C LYS A 201 -13.60 3.93 -11.96
N PHE A 202 -12.37 4.40 -12.17
CA PHE A 202 -11.23 4.02 -11.35
C PHE A 202 -10.37 5.22 -10.94
N HIS A 203 -9.87 5.18 -9.71
CA HIS A 203 -8.66 5.90 -9.33
C HIS A 203 -7.45 5.10 -9.80
N LYS A 204 -6.60 5.72 -10.62
CA LYS A 204 -5.25 5.22 -10.90
C LYS A 204 -4.36 5.58 -9.73
N LEU A 205 -3.62 4.60 -9.23
CA LEU A 205 -2.79 4.70 -8.05
C LEU A 205 -1.32 4.64 -8.44
N GLN A 206 -0.51 5.53 -7.88
CA GLN A 206 0.94 5.53 -8.00
C GLN A 206 1.54 5.61 -6.61
N PHE A 207 2.59 4.82 -6.36
CA PHE A 207 3.22 4.75 -5.04
C PHE A 207 4.70 5.13 -5.14
N ALA A 208 5.12 6.10 -4.34
CA ALA A 208 6.51 6.30 -3.97
C ALA A 208 6.69 5.69 -2.58
N ILE A 209 7.50 4.63 -2.49
CA ILE A 209 7.64 3.78 -1.32
C ILE A 209 9.07 3.88 -0.82
N ASP A 210 9.19 4.18 0.47
CA ASP A 210 10.43 4.19 1.22
C ASP A 210 10.25 3.30 2.48
N VAL A 211 11.34 2.84 3.09
CA VAL A 211 11.31 1.92 4.23
C VAL A 211 12.17 2.42 5.39
N GLY A 212 11.76 2.09 6.61
CA GLY A 212 12.52 2.38 7.82
C GLY A 212 12.17 3.71 8.50
N SER A 213 12.81 3.96 9.64
CA SER A 213 12.42 5.03 10.56
C SER A 213 12.61 6.44 10.00
N ASP A 214 13.68 6.68 9.24
CA ASP A 214 13.93 7.97 8.58
C ASP A 214 12.81 8.32 7.59
N SER A 215 12.39 7.32 6.80
CA SER A 215 11.33 7.48 5.83
C SER A 215 9.98 7.77 6.49
N VAL A 216 9.67 7.10 7.61
CA VAL A 216 8.48 7.40 8.41
C VAL A 216 8.54 8.84 8.93
N ARG A 217 9.66 9.26 9.53
CA ARG A 217 9.84 10.63 10.05
C ARG A 217 9.62 11.70 8.98
N GLN A 218 10.23 11.53 7.81
CA GLN A 218 10.08 12.46 6.67
C GLN A 218 8.66 12.47 6.09
N LEU A 219 7.94 11.35 6.18
CA LEU A 219 6.57 11.27 5.71
C LEU A 219 5.61 11.97 6.69
N THR A 220 5.82 11.81 8.00
CA THR A 220 4.90 12.30 9.03
C THR A 220 5.16 13.73 9.49
N SER A 221 6.34 14.30 9.21
CA SER A 221 6.60 15.74 9.32
C SER A 221 5.71 16.55 8.37
#